data_AF-A0A661UI13-F1
#
_entry.id   AF-A0A661UI13-F1
#
_cell.length_a   1.000
_cell.length_b   1.000
_cell.length_c   1.000
_cell.angle_alpha   90.00
_cell.angle_beta   90.00
_cell.angle_gamma   90.00
#
_symmetry.space_group_name_H-M   'P 1'
#
loop_
_entity.id
_entity.type
_entity.pdbx_description
1 polymer ?
#
loop_
_entity_poly.entity_id
_entity_poly.type
_entity_poly.pdbx_seq_one_letter_code
_entity_poly.pdbx_strand_id
1 'polypeptide(L)'
;MDDLILKELLERLEDNSKKKNKDNIITDEKIQEVLETLLKQEAEKTYNRILSEEERRILTPEAFSYLLQLLNMKSIDKNLFETVITLSMQLNFFLKKQINKNMIDDVVNFLIFSGERDASIKDLLDLFFLTENDFEQFETIN
;
A
#
# COMPACT_ATOMS: atom_id res chain seq x y z
N MET A 1 2.88 -2.59 13.03
CA MET A 1 2.34 -3.67 13.86
C MET A 1 3.49 -4.64 14.00
N ASP A 2 4.06 -4.65 15.19
CA ASP A 2 5.49 -4.44 15.33
C ASP A 2 6.24 -5.76 15.48
N ASP A 3 7.34 -5.92 14.72
CA ASP A 3 8.32 -7.02 14.85
C ASP A 3 8.76 -7.26 16.30
N LEU A 4 8.66 -6.20 17.13
CA LEU A 4 8.92 -6.22 18.55
C LEU A 4 7.93 -7.10 19.34
N ILE A 5 6.64 -7.05 18.99
CA ILE A 5 5.59 -7.86 19.64
C ILE A 5 5.76 -9.33 19.25
N LEU A 6 6.13 -9.60 17.99
CA LEU A 6 6.37 -10.97 17.52
C LEU A 6 7.59 -11.59 18.23
N LYS A 7 8.69 -10.83 18.38
CA LYS A 7 9.86 -11.24 19.16
C LYS A 7 9.54 -11.48 20.64
N GLU A 8 8.75 -10.60 21.24
CA GLU A 8 8.36 -10.75 22.65
C GLU A 8 7.45 -11.97 22.87
N LEU A 9 6.57 -12.29 21.91
CA LEU A 9 5.78 -13.52 21.93
C LEU A 9 6.64 -14.77 21.73
N LEU A 10 7.67 -14.71 20.87
CA LEU A 10 8.62 -15.81 20.65
C LEU A 10 9.44 -16.13 21.91
N GLU A 11 10.02 -15.13 22.56
CA GLU A 11 10.76 -15.32 23.83
C GLU A 11 9.86 -15.91 24.92
N ARG A 12 8.61 -15.43 25.03
CA ARG A 12 7.66 -15.95 26.02
C ARG A 12 7.24 -17.39 25.74
N LEU A 13 7.19 -17.84 24.49
CA LEU A 13 6.87 -19.22 24.14
C LEU A 13 8.04 -20.17 24.44
N GLU A 14 9.28 -19.77 24.14
CA GLU A 14 10.48 -20.54 24.48
C GLU A 14 10.67 -20.67 26.00
N ASP A 15 10.42 -19.59 26.75
CA ASP A 15 10.52 -19.60 28.21
C ASP A 15 9.42 -20.45 28.88
N ASN A 16 8.24 -20.55 28.26
CA ASN A 16 7.16 -21.41 28.73
C ASN A 16 7.37 -22.89 28.39
N SER A 17 7.98 -23.18 27.24
CA SER A 17 8.41 -24.55 26.85
C SER A 17 9.38 -25.13 27.89
N LYS A 18 10.37 -24.35 28.34
CA LYS A 18 11.36 -24.78 29.35
C LYS A 18 10.78 -25.00 30.76
N LYS A 19 9.64 -24.37 31.10
CA LYS A 19 9.05 -24.39 32.45
C LYS A 19 7.92 -25.40 32.66
N LYS A 20 7.32 -25.97 31.61
CA LYS A 20 6.23 -26.94 31.74
C LYS A 20 6.62 -28.31 31.21
N ASN A 21 7.50 -28.98 31.95
CA ASN A 21 7.66 -30.42 31.82
C ASN A 21 6.74 -31.10 32.85
N LYS A 22 5.91 -32.05 32.36
CA LYS A 22 4.83 -32.80 33.03
C LYS A 22 3.40 -32.29 32.80
N ASP A 23 2.93 -32.32 31.55
CA ASP A 23 1.57 -32.82 31.18
C ASP A 23 1.01 -32.24 29.87
N ASN A 24 1.74 -31.39 29.14
CA ASN A 24 1.33 -30.98 27.79
C ASN A 24 2.45 -31.25 26.79
N ILE A 25 2.35 -32.40 26.10
CA ILE A 25 3.19 -32.79 24.97
C ILE A 25 2.75 -31.98 23.76
N ILE A 26 3.13 -30.70 23.72
CA ILE A 26 3.17 -29.96 22.46
C ILE A 26 4.61 -30.12 21.97
N THR A 27 4.81 -31.03 21.02
CA THR A 27 6.10 -31.24 20.37
C THR A 27 6.50 -29.99 19.60
N ASP A 28 7.80 -29.70 19.54
CA ASP A 28 8.35 -28.56 18.80
C ASP A 28 7.89 -28.54 17.32
N GLU A 29 7.70 -29.71 16.73
CA GLU A 29 7.12 -29.89 15.38
C GLU A 29 5.72 -29.29 15.25
N LYS A 30 4.87 -29.41 16.28
CA LYS A 30 3.51 -28.88 16.31
C LYS A 30 3.49 -27.37 16.49
N ILE A 31 4.47 -26.84 17.23
CA ILE A 31 4.67 -25.38 17.34
C ILE A 31 5.09 -24.83 15.99
N GLN A 32 5.99 -25.52 15.29
CA GLN A 32 6.47 -25.12 13.97
C GLN A 32 5.34 -25.19 12.91
N GLU A 33 4.50 -26.23 12.93
CA GLU A 33 3.32 -26.34 12.07
C GLU A 33 2.30 -25.21 12.31
N VAL A 34 2.06 -24.85 13.58
CA VAL A 34 1.18 -23.73 13.94
C VAL A 34 1.78 -22.40 13.48
N LEU A 35 3.09 -22.19 13.64
CA LEU A 35 3.78 -20.99 13.18
C LEU A 35 3.73 -20.87 11.66
N GLU A 36 4.00 -21.94 10.92
CA GLU A 36 3.88 -21.94 9.45
C GLU A 36 2.46 -21.65 8.98
N THR A 37 1.45 -22.18 9.70
CA THR A 37 0.04 -21.92 9.40
C THR A 37 -0.34 -20.46 9.67
N LEU A 38 0.14 -19.88 10.77
CA LEU A 38 -0.10 -18.47 11.12
C LEU A 38 0.62 -17.52 10.16
N LEU A 39 1.86 -17.83 9.77
CA LEU A 39 2.63 -17.07 8.79
C LEU A 39 2.00 -17.13 7.40
N LYS A 40 1.47 -18.29 6.99
CA LYS A 40 0.66 -18.42 5.76
C LYS A 40 -0.63 -17.61 5.84
N GLN A 41 -1.34 -17.64 6.97
CA GLN A 41 -2.56 -16.86 7.16
C GLN A 41 -2.31 -15.35 7.17
N GLU A 42 -1.15 -14.88 7.64
CA GLU A 42 -0.75 -13.47 7.51
C GLU A 42 -0.37 -13.11 6.07
N ALA A 43 0.30 -14.01 5.35
CA ALA A 43 0.65 -13.82 3.94
C ALA A 43 -0.59 -13.78 3.03
N GLU A 44 -1.67 -14.47 3.40
CA GLU A 44 -2.91 -14.58 2.61
C GLU A 44 -3.99 -13.54 2.94
N LYS A 45 -3.75 -12.58 3.84
CA LYS A 45 -4.67 -11.45 4.06
C LYS A 45 -4.60 -10.46 2.89
N THR A 46 -5.10 -10.88 1.74
CA THR A 46 -5.34 -10.04 0.57
C THR A 46 -6.20 -8.86 0.99
N TYR A 47 -5.72 -7.67 0.72
CA TYR A 47 -6.47 -6.46 1.02
C TYR A 47 -7.63 -6.32 0.03
N ASN A 48 -8.84 -6.61 0.49
CA ASN A 48 -10.05 -6.62 -0.32
C ASN A 48 -10.77 -5.26 -0.24
N ARG A 49 -10.27 -4.26 -0.97
CA ARG A 49 -10.93 -2.96 -1.10
C ARG A 49 -11.85 -2.94 -2.31
N ILE A 50 -13.09 -2.51 -2.08
CA ILE A 50 -14.07 -2.25 -3.13
C ILE A 50 -14.24 -0.74 -3.25
N LEU A 51 -14.11 -0.19 -4.46
CA LEU A 51 -14.32 1.23 -4.71
C LEU A 51 -15.80 1.62 -4.60
N SER A 52 -16.05 2.76 -3.97
CA SER A 52 -17.34 3.45 -4.00
C SER A 52 -17.72 3.82 -5.44
N GLU A 53 -18.99 4.16 -5.68
CA GLU A 53 -19.41 4.58 -7.03
C GLU A 53 -18.70 5.86 -7.49
N GLU A 54 -18.41 6.77 -6.55
CA GLU A 54 -17.70 8.01 -6.83
C GLU A 54 -16.24 7.74 -7.18
N GLU A 55 -15.53 6.97 -6.35
CA GLU A 55 -14.13 6.58 -6.58
C GLU A 55 -13.98 5.87 -7.94
N ARG A 56 -14.93 4.98 -8.29
CA ARG A 56 -14.92 4.22 -9.55
C ARG A 56 -15.14 5.08 -10.79
N ARG A 57 -15.83 6.23 -10.66
CA ARG A 57 -15.98 7.18 -11.77
C ARG A 57 -14.73 8.02 -11.97
N ILE A 58 -13.93 8.18 -10.92
CA ILE A 58 -12.73 9.00 -10.88
C ILE A 58 -11.52 8.22 -11.39
N LEU A 59 -11.32 6.99 -10.90
CA LEU A 59 -10.18 6.14 -11.24
C LEU A 59 -10.52 5.23 -12.43
N THR A 60 -9.60 5.12 -13.38
CA THR A 60 -9.73 4.08 -14.40
C THR A 60 -9.52 2.69 -13.78
N PRO A 61 -10.13 1.62 -14.34
CA PRO A 61 -9.91 0.26 -13.84
C PRO A 61 -8.44 -0.15 -13.84
N GLU A 62 -7.68 0.32 -14.83
CA GLU A 62 -6.24 0.09 -14.94
C GLU A 62 -5.47 0.77 -13.80
N ALA A 63 -5.78 2.05 -13.51
CA ALA A 63 -5.16 2.81 -12.43
C ALA A 63 -5.38 2.15 -11.07
N PHE A 64 -6.61 1.70 -10.80
CA PHE A 64 -6.93 0.99 -9.57
C PHE A 64 -6.25 -0.39 -9.49
N SER A 65 -6.21 -1.13 -10.60
CA SER A 65 -5.53 -2.43 -10.66
C SER A 65 -4.03 -2.28 -10.40
N TYR A 66 -3.40 -1.23 -10.95
CA TYR A 66 -2.00 -0.90 -10.70
C TYR A 66 -1.75 -0.59 -9.22
N LEU A 67 -2.60 0.24 -8.59
CA LEU A 67 -2.46 0.57 -7.18
C LEU A 67 -2.60 -0.65 -6.26
N LEU A 68 -3.52 -1.58 -6.59
CA LEU A 68 -3.64 -2.86 -5.91
C LEU A 68 -2.41 -3.75 -6.08
N GLN A 69 -1.81 -3.78 -7.28
CA GLN A 69 -0.57 -4.52 -7.52
C GLN A 69 0.56 -4.01 -6.63
N LEU A 70 0.74 -2.68 -6.53
CA LEU A 70 1.75 -2.08 -5.66
C LEU A 70 1.55 -2.46 -4.19
N LEU A 71 0.30 -2.46 -3.72
CA LEU A 71 -0.02 -2.88 -2.36
C LEU A 71 0.28 -4.38 -2.13
N ASN A 72 -0.10 -5.24 -3.08
CA ASN A 72 0.13 -6.69 -3.01
C ASN A 72 1.63 -7.03 -3.07
N MET A 73 2.42 -6.26 -3.80
CA MET A 73 3.88 -6.37 -3.84
C MET A 73 4.58 -5.80 -2.61
N LYS A 74 3.82 -5.22 -1.66
CA LYS A 74 4.32 -4.50 -0.49
C LYS A 74 5.22 -3.31 -0.84
N SER A 75 5.08 -2.75 -2.04
CA SER A 75 5.77 -1.52 -2.44
C SER A 75 5.18 -0.29 -1.76
N ILE A 76 3.89 -0.35 -1.44
CA ILE A 76 3.17 0.65 -0.64
C ILE A 76 2.44 -0.04 0.51
N ASP A 77 2.21 0.67 1.60
CA ASP A 77 1.36 0.19 2.70
C ASP A 77 -0.10 0.59 2.49
N LYS A 78 -0.99 0.05 3.34
CA LYS A 78 -2.44 0.33 3.27
C LYS A 78 -2.77 1.81 3.49
N ASN A 79 -1.96 2.53 4.26
CA ASN A 79 -2.20 3.93 4.53
C ASN A 79 -1.90 4.75 3.28
N LEU A 80 -0.74 4.52 2.65
CA LEU A 80 -0.36 5.16 1.41
C LEU A 80 -1.35 4.85 0.28
N PHE A 81 -1.86 3.62 0.22
CA PHE A 81 -2.92 3.22 -0.71
C PHE A 81 -4.18 4.10 -0.58
N GLU A 82 -4.73 4.25 0.63
CA GLU A 82 -5.93 5.09 0.85
C GLU A 82 -5.65 6.58 0.67
N THR A 83 -4.45 7.04 1.02
CA THR A 83 -4.00 8.42 0.73
C THR A 83 -4.01 8.70 -0.76
N VAL A 84 -3.47 7.79 -1.58
CA VAL A 84 -3.47 7.94 -3.05
C VAL A 84 -4.88 7.98 -3.62
N ILE A 85 -5.81 7.14 -3.13
CA ILE A 85 -7.23 7.21 -3.54
C ILE A 85 -7.83 8.57 -3.18
N THR A 86 -7.60 9.04 -1.96
CA THR A 86 -8.11 10.33 -1.49
C THR A 86 -7.59 11.49 -2.34
N LEU A 87 -6.29 11.51 -2.61
CA LEU A 87 -5.66 12.51 -3.47
C LEU A 87 -6.18 12.44 -4.90
N SER A 88 -6.43 11.25 -5.43
CA SER A 88 -7.01 11.07 -6.76
C SER A 88 -8.41 11.69 -6.86
N MET A 89 -9.23 11.55 -5.82
CA MET A 89 -10.55 12.19 -5.78
C MET A 89 -10.43 13.71 -5.80
N GLN A 90 -9.51 14.26 -5.00
CA GLN A 90 -9.31 15.69 -4.97
C GLN A 90 -8.68 16.21 -6.28
N LEU A 91 -7.73 15.50 -6.88
CA LEU A 91 -7.14 15.85 -8.18
C LEU A 91 -8.18 15.89 -9.28
N ASN A 92 -9.09 14.91 -9.31
CA ASN A 92 -10.23 14.93 -10.22
C ASN A 92 -11.10 16.18 -10.04
N PHE A 93 -11.29 16.65 -8.81
CA PHE A 93 -12.02 17.88 -8.54
C PHE A 93 -11.38 19.10 -9.23
N PHE A 94 -10.05 19.17 -9.33
CA PHE A 94 -9.35 20.28 -10.00
C PHE A 94 -9.19 20.06 -11.51
N LEU A 95 -8.72 18.90 -11.93
CA LEU A 95 -8.42 18.59 -13.33
C LEU A 95 -9.67 18.31 -14.17
N LYS A 96 -10.80 17.95 -13.52
CA LYS A 96 -12.06 17.52 -14.16
C LYS A 96 -11.89 16.38 -15.17
N LYS A 97 -10.85 15.56 -14.99
CA LYS A 97 -10.50 14.39 -15.83
C LYS A 97 -10.39 13.13 -14.97
N GLN A 98 -10.64 11.97 -15.58
CA GLN A 98 -10.37 10.70 -14.90
C GLN A 98 -8.87 10.53 -14.64
N ILE A 99 -8.55 9.93 -13.49
CA ILE A 99 -7.19 9.66 -13.06
C ILE A 99 -6.76 8.32 -13.66
N ASN A 100 -5.76 8.37 -14.53
CA ASN A 100 -5.21 7.21 -15.22
C ASN A 100 -4.02 6.61 -14.45
N LYS A 101 -3.47 5.50 -14.96
CA LYS A 101 -2.36 4.79 -14.34
C LYS A 101 -1.10 5.67 -14.20
N ASN A 102 -0.75 6.43 -15.23
CA ASN A 102 0.45 7.28 -15.21
C ASN A 102 0.34 8.33 -14.10
N MET A 103 -0.83 8.97 -13.96
CA MET A 103 -1.06 9.94 -12.89
C MET A 103 -0.97 9.30 -11.49
N ILE A 104 -1.45 8.07 -11.32
CA ILE A 104 -1.26 7.32 -10.07
C ILE A 104 0.22 7.05 -9.82
N ASP A 105 0.96 6.65 -10.86
CA ASP A 105 2.40 6.40 -10.75
C ASP A 105 3.14 7.65 -10.32
N ASP A 106 2.84 8.80 -10.92
CA ASP A 106 3.41 10.10 -10.56
C ASP A 106 3.11 10.47 -9.10
N VAL A 107 1.86 10.31 -8.66
CA VAL A 107 1.44 10.58 -7.27
C VAL A 107 2.15 9.65 -6.29
N VAL A 108 2.20 8.35 -6.59
CA VAL A 108 2.87 7.36 -5.73
C VAL A 108 4.36 7.66 -5.63
N ASN A 109 5.02 7.89 -6.76
CA ASN A 109 6.43 8.24 -6.81
C ASN A 109 6.70 9.53 -6.03
N PHE A 110 5.87 10.56 -6.23
CA PHE A 110 5.99 11.81 -5.48
C PHE A 110 5.93 11.56 -3.97
N LEU A 111 4.91 10.83 -3.48
CA LEU A 111 4.75 10.54 -2.05
C LEU A 111 5.89 9.69 -1.46
N ILE A 112 6.45 8.77 -2.25
CA ILE A 112 7.57 7.93 -1.81
C ILE A 112 8.86 8.75 -1.74
N PHE A 113 9.15 9.56 -2.76
CA PHE A 113 10.43 10.28 -2.88
C PHE A 113 10.47 11.60 -2.11
N SER A 114 9.32 12.27 -1.93
CA SER A 114 9.26 13.48 -1.09
C SER A 114 9.52 13.16 0.38
N GLY A 115 9.28 11.91 0.81
CA GLY A 115 9.26 11.53 2.22
C GLY A 115 8.09 12.16 3.01
N GLU A 116 7.28 12.99 2.36
CA GLU A 116 6.10 13.63 2.92
C GLU A 116 4.89 12.75 2.64
N ARG A 117 4.47 12.00 3.67
CA ARG A 117 3.23 11.20 3.62
C ARG A 117 1.97 12.08 3.51
N ASP A 118 2.11 13.36 3.85
CA ASP A 118 1.05 14.38 3.84
C ASP A 118 1.31 15.42 2.74
N ALA A 119 1.56 14.98 1.52
CA ALA A 119 1.66 15.88 0.37
C ALA A 119 0.39 16.72 0.23
N SER A 120 0.55 18.03 0.05
CA SER A 120 -0.59 18.88 -0.24
C SER A 120 -1.04 18.67 -1.69
N ILE A 121 -2.34 18.86 -1.96
CA ILE A 121 -2.83 18.83 -3.33
C ILE A 121 -2.14 19.85 -4.23
N LYS A 122 -1.69 20.96 -3.66
CA LYS A 122 -1.02 22.01 -4.41
C LYS A 122 0.27 21.49 -5.03
N ASP A 123 1.05 20.71 -4.27
CA ASP A 123 2.32 20.16 -4.72
C ASP A 123 2.11 19.14 -5.86
N LEU A 124 1.04 18.35 -5.78
CA LEU A 124 0.67 17.43 -6.85
C LEU A 124 0.17 18.16 -8.09
N LEU A 125 -0.60 19.24 -7.94
CA LEU A 125 -1.02 20.05 -9.09
C LEU A 125 0.20 20.68 -9.76
N ASP A 126 1.14 21.22 -9.00
CA ASP A 126 2.39 21.77 -9.54
C ASP A 126 3.17 20.70 -10.33
N LEU A 127 3.23 19.45 -9.84
CA LEU A 127 3.80 18.32 -10.58
C LEU A 127 3.10 18.06 -11.92
N PHE A 128 1.77 18.05 -11.95
CA PHE A 128 1.00 17.81 -13.18
C PHE A 128 1.07 18.99 -14.17
N PHE A 129 1.10 20.23 -13.68
CA PHE A 129 1.25 21.39 -14.56
C PHE A 129 2.67 21.53 -15.12
N LEU A 130 3.71 21.12 -14.38
CA LEU A 130 5.07 21.08 -14.92
C LEU A 130 5.21 20.01 -16.01
N THR A 131 4.63 18.84 -15.80
CA THR A 131 4.68 17.74 -16.77
C THR A 131 3.83 17.98 -18.03
N GLU A 132 2.68 18.66 -17.94
CA GLU A 132 1.91 19.07 -19.13
C GLU A 132 2.63 20.16 -19.95
N ASN A 133 3.30 21.13 -19.31
CA ASN A 133 3.99 22.22 -20.02
C ASN A 133 5.27 21.79 -20.75
N ASP A 134 5.97 20.75 -20.28
CA ASP A 134 7.16 20.23 -20.96
C ASP A 134 6.83 19.46 -22.25
N PHE A 135 5.58 19.00 -22.43
CA PHE A 135 5.17 18.30 -23.65
C PHE A 135 4.85 19.24 -24.82
N GLU A 136 4.39 20.47 -24.58
CA GLU A 136 4.04 21.42 -25.65
C GLU A 136 5.26 22.03 -26.36
N GLN A 137 6.46 21.97 -25.76
CA GLN A 137 7.68 22.50 -26.38
C GLN A 137 8.31 21.57 -27.44
N PHE A 138 7.90 20.30 -27.53
CA PHE A 138 8.45 19.36 -28.51
C PHE A 138 7.61 19.17 -29.77
N GLU A 139 6.33 19.58 -29.79
CA GLU A 139 5.48 19.47 -30.99
C GLU A 139 5.57 20.65 -31.96
N THR A 140 6.29 21.72 -31.61
CA THR A 140 6.46 22.91 -32.48
C THR A 140 7.75 22.92 -33.32
N ILE A 141 8.52 21.82 -33.32
CA ILE A 141 9.66 21.64 -34.23
C ILE A 141 9.39 20.42 -35.13
N ASN A 142 8.49 20.57 -36.09
CA ASN A 142 8.48 19.83 -37.35
C ASN A 142 7.70 20.59 -38.42
#